data_AF-L2GVI1-F1
#
_entry.id   AF-L2GVI1-F1
#
_cell.length_a   1.000
_cell.length_b   1.000
_cell.length_c   1.000
_cell.angle_alpha   90.00
_cell.angle_beta   90.00
_cell.angle_gamma   90.00
#
_symmetry.space_group_name_H-M   'P 1'
#
loop_
_entity.id
_entity.type
_entity.pdbx_description
1 polymer ?
#
loop_
_entity_poly.entity_id
_entity_poly.type
_entity_poly.pdbx_seq_one_letter_code
_entity_poly.pdbx_strand_id
1 'polypeptide(L)'
;MLYNPADLKNKDVLIENALNSPMIDLKKLRQYTWCGVPHHHRNKIYRLLFEVNSLQNSTYHKEIIENNNVYFQKILNVNEISGSSSCYVSHMQFKVDIDRKIAKQIEIDVDRIPSQHLVYNNISLQFIYANILKVVAKRRPAIGYVQGMADLLIPLIEIYKNEFFVESTVYATFSKLLDTFQDYFVDGQQGITKAIKKFKKILRMVDPILYTHIINIGLELHMFAFRWFNCLFVREFKIEYYLLFLDSMLATSNYELFVIYFAVSLIVNLRKEILSRDFNDVLLFLQSLNELDWEYTELKILFASVYVNVNVFEEKFYYEF
;
A
#
# COMPACT_ATOMS: atom_id res chain seq x y z
N MET A 1 -18.63 7.12 -9.93
CA MET A 1 -17.57 6.16 -10.36
C MET A 1 -16.32 6.95 -10.63
N LEU A 2 -15.18 6.48 -10.12
CA LEU A 2 -13.88 7.13 -10.22
C LEU A 2 -13.23 7.09 -11.61
N TYR A 3 -13.90 6.58 -12.65
CA TYR A 3 -13.35 6.51 -14.00
C TYR A 3 -14.45 6.68 -15.04
N ASN A 4 -14.04 7.08 -16.24
CA ASN A 4 -14.91 7.01 -17.41
C ASN A 4 -15.21 5.52 -17.71
N PRO A 5 -16.49 5.10 -17.76
CA PRO A 5 -16.85 3.71 -18.05
C PRO A 5 -16.28 3.18 -19.37
N ALA A 6 -16.08 4.04 -20.38
CA ALA A 6 -15.50 3.64 -21.65
C ALA A 6 -14.01 3.28 -21.53
N ASP A 7 -13.24 4.04 -20.75
CA ASP A 7 -11.82 3.77 -20.48
C ASP A 7 -11.66 2.44 -19.73
N LEU A 8 -12.55 2.19 -18.76
CA LEU A 8 -12.56 0.93 -18.00
C LEU A 8 -12.91 -0.26 -18.88
N LYS A 9 -13.92 -0.16 -19.75
CA LYS A 9 -14.35 -1.27 -20.60
C LYS A 9 -13.23 -1.74 -21.54
N ASN A 10 -12.48 -0.81 -22.13
CA ASN A 10 -11.34 -1.16 -22.98
C ASN A 10 -10.19 -1.78 -22.18
N LYS A 11 -9.90 -1.24 -20.99
CA LYS A 11 -8.90 -1.81 -20.07
C LYS A 11 -9.26 -3.22 -19.62
N ASP A 12 -10.53 -3.46 -19.33
CA ASP A 12 -11.06 -4.76 -18.86
C ASP A 12 -10.69 -5.88 -19.83
N VAL A 13 -11.00 -5.69 -21.10
CA VAL A 13 -10.71 -6.66 -22.17
C VAL A 13 -9.20 -6.90 -22.32
N LEU A 14 -8.38 -5.86 -22.24
CA LEU A 14 -6.93 -5.99 -22.35
C LEU A 14 -6.33 -6.76 -21.17
N ILE A 15 -6.83 -6.47 -19.96
CA ILE A 15 -6.42 -7.14 -18.72
C ILE A 15 -6.87 -8.60 -18.74
N GLU A 16 -8.12 -8.89 -19.08
CA GLU A 16 -8.66 -10.24 -19.14
C GLU A 16 -7.86 -11.11 -20.12
N ASN A 17 -7.57 -10.58 -21.31
CA ASN A 17 -6.72 -11.26 -22.30
C ASN A 17 -5.30 -11.53 -21.76
N ALA A 18 -4.70 -10.56 -21.06
CA ALA A 18 -3.38 -10.74 -20.45
C ALA A 18 -3.38 -11.80 -19.33
N LEU A 19 -4.41 -11.82 -18.49
CA LEU A 19 -4.56 -12.74 -17.36
C LEU A 19 -4.93 -14.18 -17.77
N ASN A 20 -5.45 -14.36 -18.99
CA ASN A 20 -5.79 -15.67 -19.55
C ASN A 20 -4.63 -16.31 -20.33
N SER A 21 -3.55 -15.57 -20.60
CA SER A 21 -2.34 -16.13 -21.20
C SER A 21 -1.76 -17.25 -20.31
N PRO A 22 -1.31 -18.39 -20.88
CA PRO A 22 -0.65 -19.45 -20.12
C PRO A 22 0.55 -18.95 -19.32
N MET A 23 1.30 -18.01 -19.90
CA MET A 23 2.37 -17.26 -19.27
C MET A 23 2.04 -15.77 -19.33
N ILE A 24 1.86 -15.16 -18.17
CA ILE A 24 1.42 -13.77 -18.05
C ILE A 24 2.60 -12.83 -18.34
N ASP A 25 2.40 -11.90 -19.27
CA ASP A 25 3.37 -10.85 -19.59
C ASP A 25 3.26 -9.72 -18.55
N LEU A 26 4.17 -9.74 -17.57
CA LEU A 26 4.21 -8.75 -16.49
C LEU A 26 4.37 -7.32 -17.00
N LYS A 27 5.08 -7.12 -18.12
CA LYS A 27 5.29 -5.78 -18.70
C LYS A 27 3.99 -5.23 -19.27
N LYS A 28 3.25 -6.03 -20.04
CA LYS A 28 1.92 -5.63 -20.53
C LYS A 28 0.94 -5.41 -19.39
N LEU A 29 0.95 -6.30 -18.40
CA LEU A 29 0.07 -6.17 -17.25
C LEU A 29 0.29 -4.83 -16.54
N ARG A 30 1.56 -4.49 -16.23
CA ARG A 30 1.94 -3.18 -15.66
C ARG A 30 1.45 -2.00 -16.51
N GLN A 31 1.57 -2.07 -17.83
CA GLN A 31 1.08 -1.02 -18.73
C GLN A 31 -0.45 -0.84 -18.64
N TYR A 32 -1.21 -1.93 -18.58
CA TYR A 32 -2.67 -1.88 -18.54
C TYR A 32 -3.21 -1.46 -17.16
N THR A 33 -2.49 -1.78 -16.09
CA THR A 33 -2.90 -1.49 -14.71
C THR A 33 -2.54 -0.06 -14.26
N TRP A 34 -1.69 0.65 -14.99
CA TRP A 34 -1.35 2.03 -14.66
C TRP A 34 -2.61 2.91 -14.58
N CYS A 35 -2.72 3.66 -13.49
CA CYS A 35 -3.83 4.56 -13.25
C CYS A 35 -5.19 3.84 -13.33
N GLY A 36 -5.30 2.68 -12.66
CA GLY A 36 -6.57 2.06 -12.33
C GLY A 36 -6.76 0.64 -12.86
N VAL A 37 -7.27 -0.20 -11.97
CA VAL A 37 -7.60 -1.61 -12.21
C VAL A 37 -9.10 -1.84 -11.94
N PRO A 38 -9.82 -2.55 -12.83
CA PRO A 38 -11.19 -2.99 -12.56
C PRO A 38 -11.26 -3.81 -11.26
N HIS A 39 -12.24 -3.51 -10.40
CA HIS A 39 -12.31 -4.06 -9.04
C HIS A 39 -12.21 -5.60 -9.00
N HIS A 40 -12.89 -6.29 -9.92
CA HIS A 40 -12.96 -7.75 -9.96
C HIS A 40 -11.65 -8.43 -10.42
N HIS A 41 -10.68 -7.67 -10.95
CA HIS A 41 -9.36 -8.17 -11.33
C HIS A 41 -8.27 -7.89 -10.28
N ARG A 42 -8.51 -6.98 -9.32
CA ARG A 42 -7.49 -6.51 -8.37
C ARG A 42 -6.84 -7.64 -7.59
N ASN A 43 -7.62 -8.59 -7.09
CA ASN A 43 -7.11 -9.69 -6.29
C ASN A 43 -6.02 -10.52 -7.02
N LYS A 44 -6.28 -10.92 -8.27
CA LYS A 44 -5.33 -11.67 -9.10
C LYS A 44 -4.15 -10.80 -9.50
N ILE A 45 -4.41 -9.57 -9.92
CA ILE A 45 -3.34 -8.64 -10.35
C ILE A 45 -2.38 -8.34 -9.22
N TYR A 46 -2.87 -8.06 -8.01
CA TYR A 46 -2.01 -7.70 -6.88
C TYR A 46 -1.13 -8.88 -6.48
N ARG A 47 -1.64 -10.12 -6.52
CA ARG A 47 -0.82 -11.32 -6.30
C ARG A 47 0.33 -11.43 -7.29
N LEU A 48 0.09 -11.10 -8.55
CA LEU A 48 1.10 -11.15 -9.60
C LEU A 48 2.11 -10.01 -9.47
N LEU A 49 1.63 -8.78 -9.26
CA LEU A 49 2.48 -7.59 -9.19
C LEU A 49 3.32 -7.53 -7.90
N PHE A 50 2.80 -8.00 -6.76
CA PHE A 50 3.58 -8.21 -5.53
C PHE A 50 4.42 -9.48 -5.55
N GLU A 51 4.35 -10.29 -6.62
CA GLU A 51 5.11 -11.55 -6.75
C GLU A 51 4.78 -12.57 -5.62
N VAL A 52 3.53 -12.58 -5.18
CA VAL A 52 2.96 -13.60 -4.29
C VAL A 52 2.68 -14.88 -5.06
N ASN A 53 2.29 -14.74 -6.33
CA ASN A 53 2.05 -15.84 -7.25
C ASN A 53 2.95 -15.71 -8.48
N SER A 54 3.29 -16.86 -9.06
CA SER A 54 4.06 -16.89 -10.31
C SER A 54 3.22 -16.43 -11.50
N LEU A 55 3.90 -16.11 -12.60
CA LEU A 55 3.29 -15.67 -13.85
C LEU A 55 2.67 -16.83 -14.65
N GLN A 56 2.83 -18.07 -14.18
CA GLN A 56 2.28 -19.24 -14.85
C GLN A 56 0.84 -19.48 -14.41
N ASN A 57 -0.11 -19.24 -15.31
CA ASN A 57 -1.53 -19.26 -14.96
C ASN A 57 -2.02 -20.63 -14.47
N SER A 58 -1.42 -21.72 -14.95
CA SER A 58 -1.76 -23.10 -14.54
C SER A 58 -1.44 -23.42 -13.08
N THR A 59 -0.51 -22.71 -12.43
CA THR A 59 -0.12 -22.96 -11.03
C THR A 59 -0.84 -22.04 -10.04
N TYR A 60 -1.56 -21.03 -10.53
CA TYR A 60 -2.18 -19.98 -9.71
C TYR A 60 -2.99 -20.51 -8.53
N HIS A 61 -3.95 -21.41 -8.77
CA HIS A 61 -4.79 -21.96 -7.69
C HIS A 61 -4.01 -22.85 -6.73
N LYS A 62 -3.02 -23.61 -7.24
CA LYS A 62 -2.18 -24.50 -6.43
C LYS A 62 -1.33 -23.68 -5.45
N GLU A 63 -0.69 -22.62 -5.93
CA GLU A 63 0.14 -21.74 -5.11
C GLU A 63 -0.66 -21.02 -4.02
N ILE A 64 -1.92 -20.63 -4.28
CA ILE A 64 -2.79 -20.06 -3.24
C ILE A 64 -3.00 -21.06 -2.09
N ILE A 65 -3.28 -22.32 -2.42
CA ILE A 65 -3.47 -23.38 -1.41
C ILE A 65 -2.16 -23.65 -0.66
N GLU A 66 -1.02 -23.66 -1.36
CA GLU A 66 0.29 -23.85 -0.77
C GLU A 66 0.66 -22.70 0.20
N ASN A 67 0.45 -21.45 -0.20
CA ASN A 67 0.65 -20.28 0.66
C ASN A 67 -0.22 -20.34 1.92
N ASN A 68 -1.48 -20.77 1.77
CA ASN A 68 -2.38 -20.98 2.91
C ASN A 68 -1.85 -22.05 3.86
N ASN A 69 -1.43 -23.20 3.34
CA ASN A 69 -0.86 -24.27 4.15
C ASN A 69 0.41 -23.82 4.87
N VAL A 70 1.29 -23.07 4.20
CA VAL A 70 2.53 -22.52 4.80
C VAL A 70 2.20 -21.60 5.98
N TYR A 71 1.21 -20.71 5.84
CA TYR A 71 0.79 -19.80 6.90
C TYR A 71 0.32 -20.55 8.15
N PHE A 72 -0.59 -21.51 8.01
CA PHE A 72 -1.14 -22.21 9.18
C PHE A 72 -0.19 -23.26 9.78
N GLN A 73 0.55 -23.98 8.93
CA GLN A 73 1.44 -25.05 9.41
C GLN A 73 2.76 -24.50 9.97
N LYS A 74 3.43 -23.61 9.24
CA LYS A 74 4.81 -23.22 9.56
C LYS A 74 4.91 -21.96 10.40
N ILE A 75 3.88 -21.12 10.37
CA ILE A 75 3.93 -19.79 10.96
C ILE A 75 3.06 -19.71 12.22
N LEU A 76 1.91 -20.38 12.23
CA LEU A 76 1.06 -20.49 13.43
C LEU A 76 1.28 -21.79 14.24
N ASN A 77 2.11 -22.72 13.77
CA ASN A 77 2.39 -24.02 14.41
C ASN A 77 1.11 -24.78 14.83
N VAL A 78 0.06 -24.74 14.01
CA VAL A 78 -1.22 -25.40 14.27
C VAL A 78 -1.12 -26.90 13.93
N ASN A 79 -0.16 -27.61 14.54
CA ASN A 79 0.13 -29.02 14.27
C ASN A 79 -0.85 -30.00 14.94
N GLU A 80 -1.83 -29.52 15.71
CA GLU A 80 -2.79 -30.35 16.45
C GLU A 80 -4.26 -29.97 16.14
N ILE A 81 -4.66 -30.04 14.87
CA ILE A 81 -6.09 -30.16 14.54
C ILE A 81 -6.30 -31.52 13.87
N SER A 82 -6.52 -32.52 14.70
CA SER A 82 -7.05 -33.82 14.31
C SER A 82 -8.53 -33.66 13.96
N GLY A 83 -8.83 -33.51 12.67
CA GLY A 83 -10.21 -33.51 12.17
C GLY A 83 -10.29 -32.99 10.74
N SER A 84 -10.36 -33.92 9.78
CA SER A 84 -10.64 -33.70 8.34
C SER A 84 -9.79 -32.66 7.60
N SER A 85 -9.02 -33.16 6.64
CA SER A 85 -8.31 -32.41 5.61
C SER A 85 -9.10 -31.22 5.03
N SER A 86 -8.37 -30.12 4.80
CA SER A 86 -8.70 -29.00 3.93
C SER A 86 -9.81 -28.04 4.37
N CYS A 87 -9.51 -27.11 5.29
CA CYS A 87 -9.90 -25.71 5.19
C CYS A 87 -9.38 -24.94 6.42
N TYR A 88 -8.21 -24.30 6.31
CA TYR A 88 -7.77 -23.37 7.34
C TYR A 88 -8.41 -22.00 7.10
N VAL A 89 -9.63 -21.83 7.62
CA VAL A 89 -10.28 -20.53 7.79
C VAL A 89 -10.70 -20.45 9.24
N SER A 90 -10.02 -19.62 10.02
CA SER A 90 -10.42 -19.39 11.40
C SER A 90 -11.06 -18.02 11.50
N HIS A 91 -12.18 -17.93 12.22
CA HIS A 91 -12.75 -16.65 12.66
C HIS A 91 -12.25 -16.32 14.07
N MET A 92 -11.02 -16.72 14.40
CA MET A 92 -10.48 -16.69 15.74
C MET A 92 -9.15 -15.95 15.80
N GLN A 93 -8.92 -15.28 16.92
CA GLN A 93 -7.64 -14.67 17.20
C GLN A 93 -6.69 -15.71 17.82
N PHE A 94 -5.49 -15.85 17.27
CA PHE A 94 -4.51 -16.81 17.76
C PHE A 94 -3.70 -16.24 18.94
N LYS A 95 -3.29 -17.14 19.84
CA LYS A 95 -2.28 -16.84 20.85
C LYS A 95 -0.91 -16.99 20.20
N VAL A 96 -0.26 -15.85 19.97
CA VAL A 96 1.13 -15.79 19.49
C VAL A 96 1.99 -15.25 20.62
N ASP A 97 3.06 -15.97 20.95
CA ASP A 97 4.01 -15.57 21.98
C ASP A 97 4.88 -14.40 21.49
N ILE A 98 4.52 -13.18 21.88
CA ILE A 98 5.24 -11.94 21.58
C ILE A 98 5.31 -11.07 22.84
N ASP A 99 6.21 -10.08 22.83
CA ASP A 99 6.31 -9.11 23.93
C ASP A 99 4.95 -8.45 24.22
N ARG A 100 4.60 -8.34 25.51
CA ARG A 100 3.29 -7.83 25.96
C ARG A 100 3.04 -6.39 25.53
N LYS A 101 4.07 -5.55 25.45
CA LYS A 101 3.95 -4.17 24.98
C LYS A 101 3.63 -4.14 23.49
N ILE A 102 4.28 -4.98 22.70
CA ILE A 102 3.99 -5.14 21.26
C ILE A 102 2.55 -5.62 21.06
N ALA A 103 2.14 -6.67 21.78
CA ALA A 103 0.77 -7.19 21.70
C ALA A 103 -0.28 -6.12 22.05
N LYS A 104 -0.02 -5.32 23.10
CA LYS A 104 -0.94 -4.25 23.51
C LYS A 104 -1.00 -3.11 22.50
N GLN A 105 0.13 -2.75 21.89
CA GLN A 105 0.16 -1.72 20.85
C GLN A 105 -0.64 -2.16 19.61
N ILE A 106 -0.50 -3.43 19.18
CA ILE A 106 -1.29 -3.99 18.09
C ILE A 106 -2.78 -3.89 18.40
N GLU A 107 -3.21 -4.28 19.60
CA GLU A 107 -4.62 -4.19 20.04
C GLU A 107 -5.15 -2.75 19.92
N ILE A 108 -4.42 -1.78 20.48
CA ILE A 108 -4.80 -0.35 20.44
C ILE A 108 -4.93 0.16 19.00
N ASP A 109 -4.00 -0.18 18.12
CA ASP A 109 -4.02 0.33 16.76
C ASP A 109 -5.09 -0.36 15.90
N VAL A 110 -5.39 -1.65 16.13
CA VAL A 110 -6.52 -2.35 15.49
C VAL A 110 -7.85 -1.76 15.94
N ASP A 111 -8.01 -1.43 17.22
CA ASP A 111 -9.24 -0.81 17.75
C ASP A 111 -9.48 0.60 17.21
N ARG A 112 -8.43 1.29 16.74
CA ARG A 112 -8.53 2.61 16.10
C ARG A 112 -8.94 2.55 14.63
N ILE A 113 -8.91 1.36 14.00
CA ILE A 113 -9.34 1.22 12.61
C ILE A 113 -10.83 1.52 12.53
N PRO A 114 -11.28 2.38 11.59
CA PRO A 114 -12.70 2.68 11.44
C PRO A 114 -13.55 1.43 11.20
N SER A 115 -14.74 1.39 11.81
CA SER A 115 -15.59 0.20 11.85
C SER A 115 -15.97 -0.33 10.46
N GLN A 116 -16.07 0.54 9.45
CA GLN A 116 -16.36 0.13 8.06
C GLN A 116 -15.27 -0.76 7.45
N HIS A 117 -14.04 -0.72 7.98
CA HIS A 117 -12.92 -1.56 7.54
C HIS A 117 -12.72 -2.80 8.42
N LEU A 118 -13.50 -2.92 9.49
CA LEU A 118 -13.45 -4.03 10.45
C LEU A 118 -14.62 -5.00 10.31
N VAL A 119 -15.62 -4.72 9.47
CA VAL A 119 -16.80 -5.56 9.31
C VAL A 119 -17.05 -5.87 7.83
N TYR A 120 -17.30 -7.14 7.53
CA TYR A 120 -17.72 -7.59 6.20
C TYR A 120 -18.80 -8.67 6.34
N ASN A 121 -19.95 -8.50 5.69
CA ASN A 121 -21.10 -9.41 5.79
C ASN A 121 -21.48 -9.76 7.25
N ASN A 122 -21.51 -8.76 8.14
CA ASN A 122 -21.76 -8.91 9.59
C ASN A 122 -20.73 -9.76 10.36
N ILE A 123 -19.57 -10.04 9.76
CA ILE A 123 -18.45 -10.74 10.39
C ILE A 123 -17.38 -9.71 10.75
N SER A 124 -16.89 -9.75 11.99
CA SER A 124 -15.74 -8.94 12.41
C SER A 124 -14.45 -9.48 11.80
N LEU A 125 -13.69 -8.61 11.16
CA LEU A 125 -12.37 -8.87 10.57
C LEU A 125 -11.21 -8.52 11.51
N GLN A 126 -11.48 -7.99 12.72
CA GLN A 126 -10.44 -7.59 13.68
C GLN A 126 -9.40 -8.68 13.95
N PHE A 127 -9.84 -9.94 13.99
CA PHE A 127 -8.95 -11.08 14.23
C PHE A 127 -7.88 -11.20 13.12
N ILE A 128 -8.22 -10.91 11.86
CA ILE A 128 -7.29 -10.99 10.71
C ILE A 128 -6.16 -9.98 10.90
N TYR A 129 -6.50 -8.72 11.20
CA TYR A 129 -5.50 -7.68 11.46
C TYR A 129 -4.57 -8.10 12.60
N ALA A 130 -5.15 -8.51 13.73
CA ALA A 130 -4.36 -8.85 14.90
C ALA A 130 -3.48 -10.08 14.68
N ASN A 131 -3.98 -11.12 14.01
CA ASN A 131 -3.22 -12.34 13.73
C ASN A 131 -2.01 -12.03 12.85
N ILE A 132 -2.23 -11.34 11.73
CA ILE A 132 -1.19 -11.00 10.77
C ILE A 132 -0.08 -10.16 11.44
N LEU A 133 -0.46 -9.12 12.18
CA LEU A 133 0.51 -8.23 12.84
C LEU A 133 1.32 -8.96 13.92
N LYS A 134 0.68 -9.81 14.73
CA LYS A 134 1.37 -10.62 15.76
C LYS A 134 2.34 -11.61 15.14
N VAL A 135 1.91 -12.27 14.06
CA VAL A 135 2.73 -13.21 13.30
C VAL A 135 3.94 -12.50 12.71
N VAL A 136 3.77 -11.34 12.06
CA VAL A 136 4.87 -10.54 11.53
C VAL A 136 5.84 -10.17 12.64
N ALA A 137 5.35 -9.67 13.77
CA ALA A 137 6.20 -9.28 14.90
C ALA A 137 7.02 -10.46 15.46
N LYS A 138 6.43 -11.66 15.54
CA LYS A 138 7.15 -12.86 15.99
C LYS A 138 8.19 -13.35 14.97
N ARG A 139 7.85 -13.33 13.68
CA ARG A 139 8.66 -13.94 12.62
C ARG A 139 9.72 -13.01 12.05
N ARG A 140 9.57 -11.70 12.23
CA ARG A 140 10.52 -10.67 11.78
C ARG A 140 10.98 -9.79 12.96
N PRO A 141 11.77 -10.31 13.92
CA PRO A 141 12.11 -9.56 15.14
C PRO A 141 12.84 -8.22 14.91
N ALA A 142 13.59 -8.10 13.80
CA ALA A 142 14.27 -6.85 13.43
C ALA A 142 13.31 -5.73 13.00
N ILE A 143 12.09 -6.09 12.58
CA ILE A 143 10.99 -5.17 12.27
C ILE A 143 10.06 -5.06 13.48
N GLY A 144 9.67 -6.20 14.05
CA GLY A 144 8.69 -6.26 15.13
C GLY A 144 7.33 -5.73 14.67
N TYR A 145 6.82 -4.75 15.42
CA TYR A 145 5.63 -3.98 15.05
C TYR A 145 5.96 -2.50 15.10
N VAL A 146 5.67 -1.79 14.01
CA VAL A 146 5.82 -0.34 13.89
C VAL A 146 4.44 0.27 13.72
N GLN A 147 4.15 1.32 14.48
CA GLN A 147 2.89 2.04 14.37
C GLN A 147 2.69 2.52 12.92
N GLY A 148 1.52 2.25 12.35
CA GLY A 148 1.22 2.48 10.93
C GLY A 148 1.08 1.19 10.13
N MET A 149 1.66 0.07 10.57
CA MET A 149 1.50 -1.24 9.91
C MET A 149 0.05 -1.72 9.88
N ALA A 150 -0.74 -1.42 10.92
CA ALA A 150 -2.16 -1.76 10.95
C ALA A 150 -2.95 -1.10 9.81
N ASP A 151 -2.63 0.15 9.48
CA ASP A 151 -3.30 0.88 8.40
C ASP A 151 -2.96 0.29 7.03
N LEU A 152 -1.73 -0.22 6.85
CA LEU A 152 -1.29 -0.87 5.61
C LEU A 152 -2.07 -2.16 5.30
N LEU A 153 -2.70 -2.78 6.31
CA LEU A 153 -3.54 -3.95 6.11
C LEU A 153 -4.94 -3.61 5.59
N ILE A 154 -5.46 -2.41 5.87
CA ILE A 154 -6.80 -1.96 5.43
C ILE A 154 -7.01 -2.19 3.92
N PRO A 155 -6.15 -1.67 3.02
CA PRO A 155 -6.34 -1.84 1.58
C PRO A 155 -6.17 -3.29 1.12
N LEU A 156 -5.28 -4.06 1.74
CA LEU A 156 -5.07 -5.46 1.38
C LEU A 156 -6.30 -6.29 1.77
N ILE A 157 -6.84 -6.08 2.97
CA ILE A 157 -8.06 -6.76 3.41
C ILE A 157 -9.25 -6.32 2.55
N GLU A 158 -9.38 -5.04 2.20
CA GLU A 158 -10.44 -4.57 1.31
C GLU A 158 -10.45 -5.32 -0.04
N ILE A 159 -9.26 -5.60 -0.60
CA ILE A 159 -9.11 -6.32 -1.88
C ILE A 159 -9.45 -7.81 -1.74
N TYR A 160 -9.08 -8.43 -0.62
CA TYR A 160 -9.16 -9.89 -0.46
C TYR A 160 -10.31 -10.38 0.44
N LYS A 161 -11.10 -9.49 1.06
CA LYS A 161 -12.15 -9.85 2.05
C LYS A 161 -13.23 -10.81 1.52
N ASN A 162 -13.43 -10.86 0.20
CA ASN A 162 -14.39 -11.76 -0.44
C ASN A 162 -13.82 -13.16 -0.70
N GLU A 163 -12.53 -13.40 -0.40
CA GLU A 163 -11.85 -14.63 -0.73
C GLU A 163 -11.84 -15.63 0.42
N PHE A 164 -11.81 -16.90 0.03
CA PHE A 164 -11.82 -18.01 0.99
C PHE A 164 -10.57 -18.03 1.89
N PHE A 165 -9.39 -17.75 1.34
CA PHE A 165 -8.12 -17.73 2.07
C PHE A 165 -7.63 -16.30 2.35
N VAL A 166 -8.53 -15.43 2.82
CA VAL A 166 -8.25 -14.00 3.04
C VAL A 166 -7.04 -13.77 3.94
N GLU A 167 -6.97 -14.37 5.14
CA GLU A 167 -5.92 -14.08 6.13
C GLU A 167 -4.53 -14.44 5.60
N SER A 168 -4.36 -15.64 5.04
CA SER A 168 -3.07 -16.09 4.51
C SER A 168 -2.68 -15.35 3.23
N THR A 169 -3.64 -14.99 2.37
CA THR A 169 -3.38 -14.15 1.19
C THR A 169 -2.90 -12.77 1.61
N VAL A 170 -3.61 -12.11 2.52
CA VAL A 170 -3.22 -10.79 3.04
C VAL A 170 -1.84 -10.85 3.70
N TYR A 171 -1.56 -11.89 4.50
CA TYR A 171 -0.24 -12.08 5.10
C TYR A 171 0.87 -12.21 4.05
N ALA A 172 0.66 -13.02 3.01
CA ALA A 172 1.64 -13.23 1.95
C ALA A 172 1.91 -11.93 1.18
N THR A 173 0.86 -11.21 0.80
CA THR A 173 0.97 -9.92 0.13
C THR A 173 1.64 -8.86 1.02
N PHE A 174 1.26 -8.79 2.29
CA PHE A 174 1.87 -7.87 3.25
C PHE A 174 3.35 -8.19 3.49
N SER A 175 3.71 -9.47 3.55
CA SER A 175 5.11 -9.90 3.67
C SER A 175 5.95 -9.39 2.50
N LYS A 176 5.42 -9.46 1.26
CA LYS A 176 6.08 -8.90 0.07
C LYS A 176 6.21 -7.38 0.12
N LEU A 177 5.17 -6.68 0.56
CA LEU A 177 5.23 -5.24 0.80
C LEU A 177 6.35 -4.89 1.80
N LEU A 178 6.44 -5.62 2.92
CA LEU A 178 7.47 -5.41 3.92
C LEU A 178 8.88 -5.75 3.41
N ASP A 179 9.02 -6.71 2.50
CA ASP A 179 10.30 -7.02 1.87
C ASP A 179 10.75 -5.85 0.97
N THR A 180 9.83 -5.23 0.22
CA THR A 180 10.14 -4.06 -0.61
C THR A 180 10.49 -2.83 0.23
N PHE A 181 9.76 -2.58 1.32
CA PHE A 181 9.93 -1.38 2.16
C PHE A 181 10.63 -1.70 3.49
N GLN A 182 11.51 -2.69 3.53
CA GLN A 182 12.10 -3.19 4.77
C GLN A 182 12.78 -2.06 5.59
N ASP A 183 13.55 -1.20 4.92
CA ASP A 183 14.25 -0.06 5.53
C ASP A 183 13.33 0.99 6.18
N TYR A 184 12.02 0.96 5.87
CA TYR A 184 11.04 1.86 6.47
C TYR A 184 10.61 1.39 7.87
N PHE A 185 10.75 0.11 8.18
CA PHE A 185 10.22 -0.50 9.41
C PHE A 185 11.29 -1.11 10.33
N VAL A 186 12.54 -1.25 9.87
CA VAL A 186 13.66 -1.62 10.75
C VAL A 186 13.96 -0.46 11.72
N ASP A 187 14.56 -0.79 12.87
CA ASP A 187 14.91 0.16 13.92
C ASP A 187 15.61 1.43 13.37
N GLY A 188 15.18 2.59 13.87
CA GLY A 188 15.59 3.91 13.39
C GLY A 188 14.99 4.36 12.05
N GLN A 189 14.21 3.52 11.35
CA GLN A 189 13.43 3.85 10.14
C GLN A 189 14.22 4.68 9.10
N GLN A 190 15.47 4.27 8.85
CA GLN A 190 16.39 5.04 8.00
C GLN A 190 15.89 5.18 6.56
N GLY A 191 15.12 4.23 6.06
CA GLY A 191 14.47 4.30 4.75
C GLY A 191 13.56 5.52 4.61
N ILE A 192 12.74 5.80 5.64
CA ILE A 192 11.87 6.99 5.67
C ILE A 192 12.70 8.27 5.66
N THR A 193 13.77 8.32 6.47
CA THR A 193 14.66 9.48 6.50
C THR A 193 15.32 9.72 5.13
N LYS A 194 15.77 8.66 4.45
CA LYS A 194 16.33 8.73 3.08
C LYS A 194 15.26 9.22 2.09
N ALA A 195 14.04 8.68 2.17
CA ALA A 195 12.93 9.07 1.30
C ALA A 195 12.57 10.55 1.46
N ILE A 196 12.45 11.05 2.70
CA ILE A 196 12.19 12.48 2.97
C ILE A 196 13.32 13.37 2.44
N LYS A 197 14.59 12.96 2.61
CA LYS A 197 15.73 13.70 2.05
C LYS A 197 15.67 13.77 0.52
N LYS A 198 15.33 12.67 -0.15
CA LYS A 198 15.18 12.63 -1.62
C LYS A 198 13.97 13.44 -2.07
N PHE A 199 12.83 13.33 -1.40
CA PHE A 199 11.64 14.15 -1.62
C PHE A 199 11.97 15.65 -1.52
N LYS A 200 12.64 16.09 -0.45
CA LYS A 200 13.09 17.47 -0.24
C LYS A 200 13.90 18.00 -1.42
N LYS A 201 14.86 17.18 -1.87
CA LYS A 201 15.78 17.52 -2.96
C LYS A 201 15.06 17.66 -4.30
N ILE A 202 14.20 16.70 -4.64
CA ILE A 202 13.43 16.75 -5.89
C ILE A 202 12.45 17.92 -5.87
N LEU A 203 11.74 18.16 -4.76
CA LEU A 203 10.82 19.29 -4.63
C LEU A 203 11.54 20.63 -4.86
N ARG A 204 12.74 20.81 -4.27
CA ARG A 204 13.56 22.01 -4.48
C ARG A 204 13.93 22.23 -5.95
N MET A 205 14.10 21.16 -6.73
CA MET A 205 14.43 21.26 -8.16
C MET A 205 13.18 21.49 -9.02
N VAL A 206 12.08 20.80 -8.72
CA VAL A 206 10.84 20.84 -9.50
C VAL A 206 10.07 22.15 -9.28
N ASP A 207 9.95 22.62 -8.04
CA ASP A 207 9.32 23.91 -7.73
C ASP A 207 10.11 24.65 -6.62
N PRO A 208 11.18 25.38 -7.00
CA PRO A 208 12.01 26.13 -6.05
C PRO A 208 11.23 27.19 -5.26
N ILE A 209 10.18 27.77 -5.85
CA ILE A 209 9.36 28.82 -5.22
C ILE A 209 8.53 28.20 -4.09
N LEU A 210 7.84 27.10 -4.38
CA LEU A 210 7.06 26.37 -3.39
C LEU A 210 7.95 25.84 -2.25
N TYR A 211 9.10 25.25 -2.60
CA TYR A 211 10.07 24.81 -1.61
C TYR A 211 10.54 25.97 -0.70
N THR A 212 10.88 27.12 -1.30
CA THR A 212 11.36 28.28 -0.54
C THR A 212 10.28 28.83 0.39
N HIS A 213 9.02 28.89 -0.07
CA HIS A 213 7.90 29.29 0.79
C HIS A 213 7.75 28.37 2.00
N ILE A 214 7.73 27.05 1.79
CA ILE A 214 7.63 26.04 2.86
C ILE A 214 8.72 26.25 3.92
N ILE A 215 9.97 26.50 3.50
CA ILE A 215 11.07 26.76 4.45
C ILE A 215 10.91 28.12 5.13
N ASN A 216 10.47 29.17 4.42
CA ASN A 216 10.31 30.52 4.98
C ASN A 216 9.22 30.59 6.03
N ILE A 217 8.14 29.82 5.89
CA ILE A 217 7.12 29.71 6.94
C ILE A 217 7.58 28.81 8.11
N GLY A 218 8.80 28.26 8.08
CA GLY A 218 9.34 27.39 9.13
C GLY A 218 8.82 25.96 9.10
N LEU A 219 8.17 25.53 8.01
CA LEU A 219 7.64 24.18 7.88
C LEU A 219 8.72 23.21 7.39
N GLU A 220 9.11 22.27 8.26
CA GLU A 220 9.99 21.19 7.85
C GLU A 220 9.20 20.03 7.25
N LEU A 221 9.65 19.52 6.10
CA LEU A 221 8.96 18.43 5.39
C LEU A 221 8.74 17.18 6.25
N HIS A 222 9.62 16.92 7.21
CA HIS A 222 9.50 15.76 8.10
C HIS A 222 8.20 15.78 8.94
N MET A 223 7.67 16.97 9.25
CA MET A 223 6.52 17.18 10.15
C MET A 223 5.21 16.60 9.60
N PHE A 224 5.07 16.49 8.27
CA PHE A 224 3.93 15.84 7.63
C PHE A 224 4.36 14.57 6.86
N ALA A 225 5.51 14.61 6.17
CA ALA A 225 5.89 13.56 5.23
C ALA A 225 6.31 12.26 5.93
N PHE A 226 6.72 12.30 7.21
CA PHE A 226 6.99 11.06 7.95
C PHE A 226 5.77 10.13 7.95
N ARG A 227 4.58 10.67 8.26
CA ARG A 227 3.33 9.90 8.24
C ARG A 227 2.99 9.41 6.85
N TRP A 228 3.20 10.25 5.83
CA TRP A 228 2.96 9.88 4.43
C TRP A 228 3.78 8.65 4.02
N PHE A 229 5.08 8.64 4.29
CA PHE A 229 5.94 7.51 3.93
C PHE A 229 5.73 6.30 4.84
N ASN A 230 5.59 6.50 6.16
CA ASN A 230 5.40 5.41 7.13
C ASN A 230 4.12 4.60 6.88
N CYS A 231 3.05 5.29 6.49
CA CYS A 231 1.75 4.68 6.19
C CYS A 231 1.50 4.54 4.67
N LEU A 232 2.52 4.76 3.84
CA LEU A 232 2.42 4.77 2.37
C LEU A 232 1.21 5.55 1.84
N PHE A 233 0.86 6.69 2.44
CA PHE A 233 -0.28 7.55 2.10
C PHE A 233 -1.69 7.02 2.40
N VAL A 234 -1.87 5.84 2.99
CA VAL A 234 -3.22 5.28 3.26
C VAL A 234 -4.07 6.18 4.17
N ARG A 235 -3.44 7.00 5.02
CA ARG A 235 -4.12 7.97 5.90
C ARG A 235 -4.54 9.26 5.22
N GLU A 236 -4.02 9.52 4.03
CA GLU A 236 -4.19 10.80 3.32
C GLU A 236 -5.30 10.74 2.25
N PHE A 237 -5.85 9.56 2.01
CA PHE A 237 -6.84 9.32 0.96
C PHE A 237 -7.93 8.38 1.44
N LYS A 238 -9.17 8.64 1.02
CA LYS A 238 -10.27 7.65 1.10
C LYS A 238 -9.87 6.38 0.34
N ILE A 239 -10.36 5.23 0.78
CA ILE A 239 -9.90 3.92 0.29
C ILE A 239 -10.01 3.78 -1.24
N GLU A 240 -11.08 4.32 -1.83
CA GLU A 240 -11.31 4.30 -3.27
C GLU A 240 -10.24 5.05 -4.07
N TYR A 241 -9.71 6.15 -3.54
CA TYR A 241 -8.60 6.91 -4.14
C TYR A 241 -7.26 6.26 -3.85
N TYR A 242 -7.12 5.68 -2.66
CA TYR A 242 -5.90 4.98 -2.28
C TYR A 242 -5.66 3.71 -3.11
N LEU A 243 -6.72 2.99 -3.49
CA LEU A 243 -6.59 1.86 -4.40
C LEU A 243 -6.02 2.27 -5.76
N LEU A 244 -6.30 3.49 -6.24
CA LEU A 244 -5.70 4.02 -7.46
C LEU A 244 -4.19 4.32 -7.29
N PHE A 245 -3.79 4.76 -6.09
CA PHE A 245 -2.39 4.87 -5.73
C PHE A 245 -1.68 3.52 -5.80
N LEU A 246 -2.24 2.48 -5.18
CA LEU A 246 -1.66 1.13 -5.23
C LEU A 246 -1.64 0.55 -6.64
N ASP A 247 -2.74 0.70 -7.41
CA ASP A 247 -2.84 0.27 -8.81
C ASP A 247 -1.67 0.86 -9.65
N SER A 248 -1.37 2.15 -9.43
CA SER A 248 -0.29 2.85 -10.14
C SER A 248 1.10 2.52 -9.61
N MET A 249 1.26 2.36 -8.30
CA MET A 249 2.53 1.95 -7.68
C MET A 249 2.97 0.60 -8.24
N LEU A 250 2.06 -0.37 -8.21
CA LEU A 250 2.32 -1.75 -8.65
C LEU A 250 2.56 -1.86 -10.16
N ALA A 251 2.04 -0.90 -10.93
CA ALA A 251 2.32 -0.76 -12.36
C ALA A 251 3.76 -0.30 -12.67
N THR A 252 4.55 0.11 -11.68
CA THR A 252 5.97 0.47 -11.86
C THR A 252 6.92 -0.70 -11.57
N SER A 253 8.19 -0.52 -11.92
CA SER A 253 9.29 -1.39 -11.49
C SER A 253 9.93 -0.96 -10.16
N ASN A 254 9.77 0.30 -9.74
CA ASN A 254 10.43 0.86 -8.56
C ASN A 254 9.41 1.54 -7.64
N TYR A 255 8.92 0.80 -6.64
CA TYR A 255 7.88 1.28 -5.73
C TYR A 255 8.37 2.39 -4.82
N GLU A 256 9.59 2.30 -4.28
CA GLU A 256 10.15 3.35 -3.41
C GLU A 256 10.25 4.69 -4.14
N LEU A 257 10.72 4.66 -5.39
CA LEU A 257 10.82 5.86 -6.21
C LEU A 257 9.45 6.41 -6.59
N PHE A 258 8.49 5.54 -6.93
CA PHE A 258 7.11 5.94 -7.18
C PHE A 258 6.52 6.71 -6.00
N VAL A 259 6.68 6.21 -4.77
CA VAL A 259 6.13 6.84 -3.55
C VAL A 259 6.74 8.24 -3.36
N ILE A 260 8.02 8.43 -3.66
CA ILE A 260 8.70 9.73 -3.58
C ILE A 260 8.17 10.70 -4.65
N TYR A 261 8.04 10.26 -5.90
CA TYR A 261 7.50 11.13 -6.96
C TYR A 261 6.02 11.43 -6.77
N PHE A 262 5.26 10.50 -6.18
CA PHE A 262 3.90 10.76 -5.74
C PHE A 262 3.86 11.88 -4.70
N ALA A 263 4.75 11.87 -3.69
CA ALA A 263 4.87 12.95 -2.71
C ALA A 263 5.14 14.33 -3.38
N VAL A 264 6.07 14.37 -4.34
CA VAL A 264 6.40 15.59 -5.09
C VAL A 264 5.20 16.08 -5.90
N SER A 265 4.61 15.21 -6.71
CA SER A 265 3.46 15.56 -7.54
C SER A 265 2.27 16.00 -6.71
N LEU A 266 2.04 15.38 -5.55
CA LEU A 266 0.98 15.75 -4.62
C LEU A 266 1.18 17.17 -4.09
N ILE A 267 2.38 17.48 -3.57
CA ILE A 267 2.69 18.82 -3.04
C ILE A 267 2.61 19.90 -4.12
N VAL A 268 3.10 19.60 -5.34
CA VAL A 268 3.00 20.53 -6.47
C VAL A 268 1.54 20.73 -6.91
N ASN A 269 0.71 19.68 -6.87
CA ASN A 269 -0.72 19.80 -7.15
C ASN A 269 -1.43 20.70 -6.13
N LEU A 270 -0.99 20.66 -4.86
CA LEU A 270 -1.52 21.46 -3.77
C LEU A 270 -0.85 22.85 -3.65
N ARG A 271 -0.03 23.24 -4.62
CA ARG A 271 0.77 24.47 -4.61
C ARG A 271 -0.03 25.72 -4.26
N LYS A 272 -1.22 25.90 -4.84
CA LYS A 272 -2.04 27.10 -4.60
C LYS A 272 -2.46 27.24 -3.14
N GLU A 273 -2.84 26.13 -2.51
CA GLU A 273 -3.25 26.09 -1.11
C GLU A 273 -2.06 26.29 -0.17
N ILE A 274 -0.88 25.76 -0.53
CA ILE A 274 0.31 25.89 0.31
C ILE A 274 0.86 27.33 0.27
N LEU A 275 0.90 27.96 -0.91
CA LEU A 275 1.43 29.31 -1.08
C LEU A 275 0.56 30.41 -0.44
N SER A 276 -0.73 30.14 -0.22
CA SER A 276 -1.69 31.12 0.32
C SER A 276 -1.84 31.07 1.84
N ARG A 277 -1.15 30.15 2.52
CA ARG A 277 -1.35 29.82 3.94
C ARG A 277 -0.07 29.99 4.76
N ASP A 278 -0.25 30.16 6.07
CA ASP A 278 0.85 30.22 7.03
C ASP A 278 1.28 28.81 7.51
N PHE A 279 2.24 28.76 8.45
CA PHE A 279 2.74 27.51 9.01
C PHE A 279 1.64 26.57 9.53
N ASN A 280 0.74 27.08 10.37
CA ASN A 280 -0.24 26.26 11.07
C ASN A 280 -1.26 25.70 10.09
N ASP A 281 -1.73 26.57 9.19
CA ASP A 281 -2.75 26.21 8.19
C ASP A 281 -2.21 25.21 7.16
N VAL A 282 -0.96 25.35 6.73
CA VAL A 282 -0.33 24.37 5.83
C VAL A 282 -0.11 23.03 6.54
N LEU A 283 0.39 23.03 7.77
CA LEU A 283 0.64 21.78 8.51
C LEU A 283 -0.65 20.99 8.74
N LEU A 284 -1.70 21.67 9.23
CA LEU A 284 -3.00 21.03 9.44
C LEU A 284 -3.56 20.49 8.14
N PHE A 285 -3.53 21.28 7.07
CA PHE A 285 -4.01 20.89 5.76
C PHE A 285 -3.31 19.65 5.19
N LEU A 286 -1.98 19.61 5.22
CA LEU A 286 -1.20 18.46 4.74
C LEU A 286 -1.39 17.21 5.62
N GLN A 287 -1.91 17.37 6.85
CA GLN A 287 -2.26 16.29 7.76
C GLN A 287 -3.75 15.91 7.73
N SER A 288 -4.58 16.55 6.90
CA SER A 288 -6.02 16.26 6.75
C SER A 288 -6.45 16.10 5.29
N LEU A 289 -5.55 15.65 4.41
CA LEU A 289 -5.85 15.47 2.97
C LEU A 289 -6.96 14.47 2.68
N ASN A 290 -7.24 13.56 3.62
CA ASN A 290 -8.33 12.58 3.55
C ASN A 290 -9.73 13.22 3.65
N GLU A 291 -9.81 14.47 4.13
CA GLU A 291 -11.04 15.24 4.22
C GLU A 291 -11.38 15.94 2.89
N LEU A 292 -10.45 15.96 1.93
CA LEU A 292 -10.67 16.56 0.62
C LEU A 292 -11.56 15.68 -0.25
N ASP A 293 -12.47 16.33 -0.97
CA ASP A 293 -13.28 15.71 -2.01
C ASP A 293 -12.57 15.82 -3.37
N TRP A 294 -11.63 14.91 -3.58
CA TRP A 294 -10.84 14.84 -4.82
C TRP A 294 -11.73 14.60 -6.03
N GLU A 295 -11.64 15.49 -7.02
CA GLU A 295 -12.28 15.27 -8.31
C GLU A 295 -11.49 14.23 -9.13
N TYR A 296 -12.20 13.47 -9.97
CA TYR A 296 -11.55 12.51 -10.87
C TYR A 296 -10.50 13.17 -11.77
N THR A 297 -10.79 14.37 -12.27
CA THR A 297 -9.90 15.16 -13.12
C THR A 297 -8.61 15.54 -12.40
N GLU A 298 -8.69 15.93 -11.12
CA GLU A 298 -7.53 16.26 -10.30
C GLU A 298 -6.66 15.05 -10.04
N LEU A 299 -7.26 13.91 -9.66
CA LEU A 299 -6.54 12.65 -9.48
C LEU A 299 -5.86 12.23 -10.78
N LYS A 300 -6.54 12.33 -11.94
CA LYS A 300 -5.95 11.99 -13.23
C LYS A 300 -4.74 12.86 -13.56
N ILE A 301 -4.80 14.16 -13.28
CA ILE A 301 -3.66 15.08 -13.48
C ILE A 301 -2.52 14.73 -12.53
N LEU A 302 -2.83 14.46 -11.26
CA LEU A 302 -1.85 14.02 -10.26
C LEU A 302 -1.12 12.75 -10.73
N PHE A 303 -1.86 11.69 -11.08
CA PHE A 303 -1.27 10.43 -11.53
C PHE A 303 -0.54 10.55 -12.88
N ALA A 304 -0.99 11.41 -13.79
CA ALA A 304 -0.25 11.71 -15.02
C ALA A 304 1.09 12.40 -14.73
N SER A 305 1.12 13.35 -13.79
CA SER A 305 2.36 13.98 -13.32
C SER A 305 3.32 12.94 -12.72
N VAL A 306 2.80 12.02 -11.90
CA VAL A 306 3.60 10.93 -11.32
C VAL A 306 4.14 10.01 -12.41
N TYR A 307 3.34 9.67 -13.42
CA TYR A 307 3.80 8.84 -14.54
C TYR A 307 5.00 9.47 -15.25
N VAL A 308 4.92 10.77 -15.56
CA VAL A 308 6.00 11.51 -16.22
C VAL A 308 7.24 11.53 -15.34
N ASN A 309 7.08 11.85 -14.05
CA ASN A 309 8.20 11.89 -13.11
C ASN A 309 8.89 10.52 -12.94
N VAL A 310 8.12 9.44 -12.88
CA VAL A 310 8.64 8.08 -12.75
C VAL A 310 9.30 7.59 -14.04
N ASN A 311 8.67 7.78 -15.22
CA ASN A 311 9.13 7.12 -16.46
C ASN A 311 10.00 7.99 -17.37
N VAL A 312 9.93 9.33 -17.25
CA VAL A 312 10.68 10.25 -18.10
C VAL A 312 11.88 10.85 -17.36
N PHE A 313 11.72 11.04 -16.05
CA PHE A 313 12.72 11.68 -15.23
C PHE A 313 13.45 10.71 -14.29
N GLU A 314 13.20 9.40 -14.39
CA GLU A 314 13.90 8.37 -13.61
C GLU A 314 15.41 8.57 -13.68
N GLU A 315 15.96 8.66 -14.90
CA GLU A 315 17.41 8.69 -15.12
C GLU A 315 18.02 10.08 -14.97
N LYS A 316 17.29 11.15 -15.32
CA LYS A 316 17.81 12.53 -15.30
C LYS A 316 18.19 13.01 -13.89
N PHE A 317 17.47 12.56 -12.86
CA PHE A 317 17.78 12.89 -11.47
C PHE A 317 18.59 11.78 -10.76
N TYR A 318 18.88 10.66 -11.43
CA TYR A 318 19.66 9.55 -10.88
C TYR A 318 21.16 9.69 -11.12
N TYR A 319 21.59 10.28 -12.26
CA TYR A 319 23.01 10.38 -12.63
C TYR A 319 23.70 11.67 -12.17
N GLU A 320 22.95 12.70 -11.76
CA GLU A 320 23.55 13.93 -11.23
C GLU A 320 23.73 13.90 -9.71
N PHE A 321 23.95 12.74 -9.05
CA PHE A 321 24.24 12.70 -7.60
C PHE A 321 25.12 11.55 -7.13
#